data_AF-A0A800AK65-F1
#
_entry.id   AF-A0A800AK65-F1
#
_cell.length_a   1.000
_cell.length_b   1.000
_cell.length_c   1.000
_cell.angle_alpha   90.00
_cell.angle_beta   90.00
_cell.angle_gamma   90.00
#
_symmetry.space_group_name_H-M   'P 1'
#
loop_
_entity.id
_entity.type
_entity.pdbx_description
1 polymer ?
#
loop_
_entity_poly.entity_id
_entity_poly.type
_entity_poly.pdbx_seq_one_letter_code
_entity_poly.pdbx_strand_id
1 'polypeptide(L)'
;MSFQKNQHRYLDLMVHFVEGKLSAPIFVTKFMDLWRKERDADYEIKKVWNAPYDEMLIASLKKGEITKEEFATKWNALWGLSKTHQLLHDLLDEVFTACDVFNPDSDTREDYEYSESELRAFVINILPKLKGHLPLSDDKLSHRGEHP
;
A
#
# COMPACT_ATOMS: atom_id res chain seq x y z
N MET A 1 5.35 9.01 -5.23
CA MET A 1 5.32 7.75 -4.48
C MET A 1 5.22 6.60 -5.47
N SER A 2 6.10 5.61 -5.38
CA SER A 2 6.31 4.59 -6.40
C SER A 2 5.20 3.51 -6.44
N PHE A 3 4.40 3.46 -5.37
CA PHE A 3 3.21 2.60 -5.16
C PHE A 3 2.21 2.55 -6.33
N GLN A 4 2.10 3.63 -7.11
CA GLN A 4 1.18 3.72 -8.24
C GLN A 4 1.44 2.65 -9.30
N LYS A 5 2.69 2.21 -9.46
CA LYS A 5 3.08 1.27 -10.54
C LYS A 5 2.72 -0.17 -10.22
N ASN A 6 2.66 -0.56 -8.95
CA ASN A 6 2.47 -1.96 -8.56
C ASN A 6 1.15 -2.23 -7.82
N GLN A 7 0.20 -1.29 -7.82
CA GLN A 7 -1.12 -1.46 -7.19
C GLN A 7 -1.81 -2.79 -7.52
N HIS A 8 -1.81 -3.19 -8.79
CA HIS A 8 -2.40 -4.47 -9.22
C HIS A 8 -1.69 -5.68 -8.62
N ARG A 9 -0.36 -5.60 -8.45
CA ARG A 9 0.43 -6.70 -7.89
C ARG A 9 0.15 -6.92 -6.41
N TYR A 10 -0.10 -5.86 -5.64
CA TYR A 10 -0.56 -6.02 -4.26
C TYR A 10 -1.91 -6.72 -4.19
N LEU A 11 -2.85 -6.31 -5.04
CA LEU A 11 -4.17 -6.94 -5.08
C LEU A 11 -4.08 -8.40 -5.49
N ASP A 12 -3.28 -8.73 -6.49
CA ASP A 12 -3.08 -10.12 -6.93
C ASP A 12 -2.53 -10.98 -5.79
N LEU A 13 -1.56 -10.45 -5.03
CA LEU A 13 -1.04 -11.12 -3.84
C LEU A 13 -2.13 -11.32 -2.78
N MET A 14 -2.93 -10.28 -2.50
CA MET A 14 -4.01 -10.35 -1.51
C MET A 14 -5.13 -11.31 -1.94
N VAL A 15 -5.53 -11.29 -3.21
CA VAL A 15 -6.53 -12.21 -3.78
C VAL A 15 -6.02 -13.65 -3.69
N HIS A 16 -4.81 -13.93 -4.16
CA HIS A 16 -4.23 -15.26 -4.08
C HIS A 16 -4.04 -15.73 -2.63
N PHE A 17 -3.70 -14.82 -1.72
CA PHE A 17 -3.69 -15.13 -0.31
C PHE A 17 -5.10 -15.53 0.15
N VAL A 18 -6.11 -14.68 0.03
CA VAL A 18 -7.49 -14.97 0.47
C VAL A 18 -8.06 -16.27 -0.12
N GLU A 19 -7.82 -16.55 -1.39
CA GLU A 19 -8.27 -17.76 -2.08
C GLU A 19 -7.54 -19.05 -1.65
N GLY A 20 -6.56 -18.95 -0.74
CA GLY A 20 -5.78 -20.09 -0.25
C GLY A 20 -4.70 -20.55 -1.23
N LYS A 21 -4.44 -19.79 -2.29
CA LYS A 21 -3.37 -20.08 -3.26
C LYS A 21 -1.98 -19.72 -2.73
N LEU A 22 -1.92 -18.84 -1.73
CA LEU A 22 -0.70 -18.53 -0.97
C LEU A 22 -0.93 -18.83 0.52
N SER A 23 0.09 -19.40 1.18
CA SER A 23 0.18 -19.43 2.64
C SER A 23 0.59 -18.06 3.17
N ALA A 24 0.34 -17.78 4.46
CA ALA A 24 0.70 -16.50 5.06
C ALA A 24 2.21 -16.19 4.97
N PRO A 25 3.14 -17.12 5.25
CA PRO A 25 4.58 -16.82 5.13
C PRO A 25 4.99 -16.40 3.71
N ILE A 26 4.44 -17.05 2.68
CA ILE A 26 4.74 -16.72 1.29
C ILE A 26 4.12 -15.38 0.91
N PHE A 27 2.88 -15.13 1.32
CA PHE A 27 2.19 -13.86 1.11
C PHE A 27 2.96 -12.70 1.74
N VAL A 28 3.26 -12.79 3.05
CA VAL A 28 4.01 -11.76 3.80
C VAL A 28 5.36 -11.49 3.14
N THR A 29 6.13 -12.54 2.82
CA THR A 29 7.43 -12.36 2.15
C THR A 29 7.30 -11.59 0.85
N LYS A 30 6.38 -12.01 -0.04
CA LYS A 30 6.19 -11.37 -1.35
C LYS A 30 5.65 -9.94 -1.24
N PHE A 31 4.73 -9.71 -0.31
CA PHE A 31 4.13 -8.40 -0.06
C PHE A 31 5.20 -7.43 0.46
N MET A 32 5.96 -7.84 1.48
CA MET A 32 7.02 -7.02 2.09
C MET A 32 8.18 -6.76 1.12
N ASP A 33 8.53 -7.73 0.27
CA ASP A 33 9.54 -7.53 -0.78
C ASP A 33 9.09 -6.49 -1.82
N LEU A 34 7.81 -6.48 -2.19
CA LEU A 34 7.25 -5.49 -3.10
C LEU A 34 7.27 -4.09 -2.47
N TRP A 35 6.80 -4.00 -1.22
CA TRP A 35 6.80 -2.77 -0.44
C TRP A 35 8.20 -2.18 -0.26
N ARG A 36 9.20 -3.01 0.09
CA ARG A 36 10.59 -2.56 0.24
C ARG A 36 11.14 -1.94 -1.04
N LYS A 37 10.88 -2.56 -2.20
CA LYS A 37 11.32 -2.01 -3.50
C LYS A 37 10.73 -0.64 -3.80
N GLU A 38 9.47 -0.41 -3.43
CA GLU A 38 8.81 0.88 -3.65
C GLU A 38 9.25 1.95 -2.68
N ARG A 39 9.39 1.60 -1.39
CA ARG A 39 9.98 2.49 -0.39
C ARG A 39 11.39 2.93 -0.79
N ASP A 40 12.22 2.00 -1.24
CA ASP A 40 13.59 2.30 -1.65
C ASP A 40 13.61 3.20 -2.90
N ALA A 41 12.70 2.98 -3.86
CA ALA A 41 12.52 3.89 -5.00
C ALA A 41 12.08 5.31 -4.56
N ASP A 42 11.23 5.41 -3.55
CA ASP A 42 10.83 6.70 -2.98
C ASP A 42 11.99 7.40 -2.26
N TYR A 43 12.88 6.65 -1.60
CA TYR A 43 14.10 7.21 -1.02
C TYR A 43 15.07 7.73 -2.08
N GLU A 44 15.20 7.08 -3.23
CA GLU A 44 16.00 7.62 -4.35
C GLU A 44 15.44 8.94 -4.87
N ILE A 45 14.11 9.12 -4.90
CA ILE A 45 13.48 10.41 -5.24
C ILE A 45 13.83 11.47 -4.18
N LYS A 46 13.86 11.11 -2.89
CA LYS A 46 14.22 12.08 -1.83
C LYS A 46 15.65 12.57 -1.94
N LYS A 47 16.59 11.77 -2.45
CA LYS A 47 17.99 12.19 -2.62
C LYS A 47 18.16 13.36 -3.58
N VAL A 48 17.22 13.57 -4.50
CA VAL A 48 17.26 14.72 -5.43
C VAL A 48 16.59 15.97 -4.87
N TRP A 49 15.95 15.88 -3.71
CA TRP A 49 15.35 17.05 -3.07
C TRP A 49 16.45 17.93 -2.44
N ASN A 50 16.27 19.24 -2.55
CA ASN A 50 17.14 20.23 -1.92
C ASN A 50 16.83 20.47 -0.43
N ALA A 51 15.76 19.86 0.09
CA ALA A 51 15.36 19.92 1.50
C ALA A 51 14.51 18.69 1.89
N PRO A 52 14.47 18.29 3.17
CA PRO A 52 13.64 17.17 3.65
C PRO A 52 12.18 17.59 3.82
N TYR A 53 11.51 17.88 2.70
CA TYR A 53 10.15 18.43 2.67
C TYR A 53 9.12 17.58 3.43
N ASP A 54 9.27 16.26 3.39
CA ASP A 54 8.42 15.31 4.10
C ASP A 54 8.60 15.41 5.62
N GLU A 55 9.84 15.46 6.12
CA GLU A 55 10.13 15.63 7.55
C GLU A 55 9.63 16.97 8.07
N MET A 56 9.80 18.04 7.28
CA MET A 56 9.29 19.37 7.61
C MET A 56 7.76 19.36 7.75
N LEU A 57 7.04 18.71 6.83
CA LEU A 57 5.59 18.56 6.91
C LEU A 57 5.16 17.75 8.14
N ILE A 58 5.84 16.65 8.44
CA ILE A 58 5.57 15.82 9.63
C ILE A 58 5.81 16.63 10.91
N ALA A 59 6.89 17.41 10.95
CA ALA A 59 7.20 18.26 12.09
C ALA A 59 6.14 19.35 12.30
N SER A 60 5.70 20.01 11.23
CA SER A 60 4.63 21.01 11.30
C SER A 60 3.30 20.43 11.79
N LEU A 61 2.94 19.22 11.34
CA LEU A 61 1.75 18.52 11.86
C LEU A 61 1.89 18.22 13.36
N LYS A 62 3.04 17.69 13.79
CA LYS A 62 3.30 17.38 15.21
C LYS A 62 3.27 18.61 16.11
N LYS A 63 3.71 19.76 15.60
CA LYS A 63 3.67 21.04 16.31
C LYS A 63 2.28 21.70 16.30
N GLY A 64 1.32 21.15 15.55
CA GLY A 64 0.00 21.76 15.36
C GLY A 64 0.02 23.03 14.50
N GLU A 65 1.08 23.24 13.71
CA GLU A 65 1.21 24.38 12.78
C GLU A 65 0.32 24.21 11.54
N ILE A 66 -0.06 22.97 11.23
CA ILE A 66 -0.98 22.63 10.14
C ILE A 66 -2.00 21.60 10.64
N THR A 67 -3.19 21.60 10.06
CA THR A 67 -4.23 20.59 10.36
C THR A 67 -3.92 19.26 9.66
N LYS A 68 -4.67 18.20 10.01
CA LYS A 68 -4.59 16.90 9.32
C LYS A 68 -5.00 17.02 7.85
N GLU A 69 -6.00 17.84 7.55
CA GLU A 69 -6.47 18.10 6.18
C GLU A 69 -5.42 18.86 5.36
N GLU A 70 -4.76 19.85 5.97
CA GLU A 70 -3.67 20.59 5.33
C GLU A 70 -2.45 19.70 5.09
N PHE A 71 -2.09 18.87 6.06
CA PHE A 71 -1.05 17.87 5.91
C PHE A 71 -1.35 16.94 4.73
N ALA A 72 -2.55 16.36 4.67
CA ALA A 72 -2.95 15.47 3.58
C ALA A 72 -2.84 16.17 2.21
N THR A 73 -3.26 17.43 2.12
CA THR A 73 -3.18 18.22 0.89
C THR A 73 -1.73 18.45 0.45
N LYS A 74 -0.86 18.89 1.37
CA LYS A 74 0.56 19.14 1.07
C LYS A 74 1.34 17.86 0.78
N TRP A 75 1.03 16.79 1.50
CA TRP A 75 1.60 15.46 1.28
C TRP A 75 1.25 14.93 -0.11
N ASN A 76 -0.02 15.05 -0.51
CA ASN A 76 -0.46 14.66 -1.86
C ASN A 76 0.24 15.48 -2.94
N ALA A 77 0.38 16.79 -2.76
CA ALA A 77 1.09 17.65 -3.70
C ALA A 77 2.58 17.27 -3.82
N LEU A 78 3.25 17.00 -2.69
CA LEU A 78 4.66 16.60 -2.63
C LEU A 78 4.92 15.31 -3.42
N TRP A 79 3.97 14.38 -3.36
CA TRP A 79 4.12 13.06 -3.96
C TRP A 79 3.35 12.87 -5.28
N GLY A 80 2.65 13.89 -5.76
CA GLY A 80 1.80 13.83 -6.96
C GLY A 80 0.63 12.85 -6.83
N LEU A 81 0.06 12.70 -5.62
CA LEU A 81 -1.02 11.75 -5.35
C LEU A 81 -2.40 12.36 -5.61
N SER A 82 -3.30 11.55 -6.17
CA SER A 82 -4.73 11.83 -6.14
C SER A 82 -5.35 11.31 -4.84
N LYS A 83 -6.55 11.79 -4.46
CA LYS A 83 -7.29 11.27 -3.28
C LYS A 83 -7.46 9.75 -3.32
N THR A 84 -7.69 9.19 -4.49
CA THR A 84 -7.80 7.74 -4.72
C THR A 84 -6.51 7.01 -4.37
N HIS A 85 -5.36 7.55 -4.77
CA HIS A 85 -4.05 6.98 -4.43
C HIS A 85 -3.73 7.10 -2.95
N GLN A 86 -4.21 8.15 -2.27
CA GLN A 86 -4.05 8.31 -0.83
C GLN A 86 -4.80 7.21 -0.06
N LEU A 87 -6.08 6.96 -0.40
CA LEU A 87 -6.85 5.88 0.23
C LEU A 87 -6.23 4.51 -0.03
N LEU A 88 -5.71 4.27 -1.24
CA LEU A 88 -5.01 3.04 -1.57
C LEU A 88 -3.75 2.87 -0.70
N HIS A 89 -2.96 3.93 -0.55
CA HIS A 89 -1.76 3.94 0.28
C HIS A 89 -2.10 3.59 1.74
N ASP A 90 -3.10 4.26 2.32
CA ASP A 90 -3.47 4.06 3.72
C ASP A 90 -3.93 2.61 3.98
N LEU A 91 -4.73 2.04 3.07
CA LEU A 91 -5.15 0.64 3.17
C LEU A 91 -4.00 -0.36 2.97
N LEU A 92 -3.00 -0.04 2.15
CA LEU A 92 -1.81 -0.88 2.00
C LEU A 92 -0.87 -0.77 3.20
N ASP A 93 -0.81 0.39 3.86
CA ASP A 93 -0.05 0.60 5.10
C ASP A 93 -0.64 -0.20 6.27
N GLU A 94 -1.97 -0.30 6.32
CA GLU A 94 -2.68 -1.21 7.23
C GLU A 94 -2.29 -2.69 6.99
N VAL A 95 -2.23 -3.12 5.73
CA VAL A 95 -1.81 -4.49 5.38
C VAL A 95 -0.33 -4.72 5.67
N PHE A 96 0.53 -3.73 5.41
CA PHE A 96 1.94 -3.77 5.80
C PHE A 96 2.09 -4.00 7.30
N THR A 97 1.39 -3.22 8.12
CA THR A 97 1.46 -3.34 9.58
C THR A 97 1.04 -4.74 10.03
N ALA A 98 -0.05 -5.29 9.46
CA ALA A 98 -0.49 -6.65 9.76
C ALA A 98 0.53 -7.73 9.30
N CYS A 99 1.23 -7.49 8.19
CA CYS A 99 2.31 -8.38 7.73
C CYS A 99 3.56 -8.30 8.61
N ASP A 100 3.88 -7.12 9.16
CA ASP A 100 5.06 -6.89 9.99
C ASP A 100 4.95 -7.58 11.35
N VAL A 101 3.74 -7.66 11.90
CA VAL A 101 3.45 -8.35 13.16
C VAL A 101 2.88 -9.77 12.97
N PHE A 102 3.07 -10.38 11.79
CA PHE A 102 2.66 -11.76 11.56
C PHE A 102 3.68 -12.75 12.12
N ASN A 103 3.20 -13.75 12.87
CA ASN A 103 4.02 -14.86 13.34
C ASN A 103 3.33 -16.21 13.05
N PRO A 104 3.93 -17.07 12.19
CA PRO A 104 3.35 -18.37 11.88
C PRO A 104 3.42 -19.37 13.03
N ASP A 105 4.39 -19.22 13.94
CA ASP A 105 4.69 -20.18 14.99
C ASP A 105 3.79 -19.97 16.21
N SER A 106 2.94 -20.94 16.52
CA SER A 106 2.03 -20.84 17.67
C SER A 106 2.72 -20.81 19.03
N ASP A 107 3.94 -21.35 19.12
CA ASP A 107 4.62 -21.50 20.41
C ASP A 107 5.38 -20.22 20.78
N THR A 108 5.72 -19.39 19.79
CA THR A 108 6.43 -18.12 19.95
C THR A 108 5.58 -16.91 19.61
N ARG A 109 4.34 -17.09 19.12
CA ARG A 109 3.42 -16.01 18.77
C ARG A 109 2.89 -15.31 20.01
N GLU A 110 3.06 -13.99 20.04
CA GLU A 110 2.53 -13.11 21.07
C GLU A 110 1.06 -12.73 20.81
N ASP A 111 0.32 -12.32 21.84
CA ASP A 111 -1.13 -12.02 21.75
C ASP A 111 -1.48 -10.87 20.77
N TYR A 112 -0.52 -9.99 20.47
CA TYR A 112 -0.69 -8.89 19.52
C TYR A 112 -0.32 -9.26 18.07
N GLU A 113 0.30 -10.43 17.87
CA GLU A 113 0.77 -10.89 16.57
C GLU A 113 -0.32 -11.67 15.84
N TYR A 114 -0.33 -11.56 14.52
CA TYR A 114 -1.30 -12.27 13.70
C TYR A 114 -0.89 -13.73 13.47
N SER A 115 -1.82 -14.65 13.71
CA SER A 115 -1.79 -15.98 13.08
C SER A 115 -2.13 -15.91 11.59
N GLU A 116 -1.94 -17.01 10.86
CA GLU A 116 -2.34 -17.06 9.45
C GLU A 116 -3.85 -16.83 9.26
N SER A 117 -4.68 -17.42 10.12
CA SER A 117 -6.14 -17.28 10.04
C SER A 117 -6.58 -15.84 10.32
N GLU A 118 -5.95 -15.18 11.29
CA GLU A 118 -6.26 -13.78 11.63
C GLU A 118 -5.77 -12.82 10.55
N LEU A 119 -4.56 -13.02 10.02
CA LEU A 119 -4.04 -12.23 8.91
C LEU A 119 -4.93 -12.37 7.68
N ARG A 120 -5.39 -13.60 7.39
CA ARG A 120 -6.33 -13.87 6.30
C ARG A 120 -7.66 -13.18 6.49
N ALA A 121 -8.24 -13.25 7.69
CA ALA A 121 -9.46 -12.55 8.02
C ALA A 121 -9.30 -11.02 7.90
N PHE A 122 -8.16 -10.48 8.32
CA PHE A 122 -7.82 -9.08 8.15
C PHE A 122 -7.79 -8.69 6.67
N VAL A 123 -7.06 -9.43 5.84
CA VAL A 123 -6.96 -9.17 4.38
C VAL A 123 -8.32 -9.29 3.69
N ILE A 124 -9.16 -10.26 4.09
CA ILE A 124 -10.55 -10.38 3.60
C ILE A 124 -11.35 -9.09 3.86
N ASN A 125 -11.17 -8.46 5.02
CA ASN A 125 -11.89 -7.24 5.39
C ASN A 125 -11.37 -5.98 4.66
N ILE A 126 -10.09 -5.95 4.28
CA ILE A 126 -9.47 -4.82 3.57
C ILE A 126 -9.70 -4.89 2.05
N LEU A 127 -9.65 -6.10 1.46
CA LEU A 127 -9.66 -6.30 0.02
C LEU A 127 -10.85 -5.63 -0.72
N PRO A 128 -12.10 -5.67 -0.22
CA PRO A 128 -13.23 -4.99 -0.86
C PRO A 128 -13.06 -3.46 -0.90
N LYS A 129 -12.45 -2.87 0.13
CA LYS A 129 -12.18 -1.43 0.22
C LYS A 129 -11.17 -1.02 -0.85
N LEU A 130 -10.10 -1.80 -1.01
CA LEU A 130 -9.11 -1.58 -2.06
C LEU A 130 -9.71 -1.69 -3.46
N LYS A 131 -10.54 -2.71 -3.71
CA LYS A 131 -11.22 -2.92 -5.02
C LYS A 131 -12.12 -1.74 -5.39
N GLY A 132 -12.83 -1.15 -4.43
CA GLY A 132 -13.69 0.01 -4.66
C GLY A 132 -12.94 1.31 -4.99
N HIS A 133 -11.63 1.34 -4.78
CA HIS A 133 -10.78 2.51 -4.97
C HIS A 133 -9.76 2.39 -6.09
N LEU A 134 -9.70 1.27 -6.82
CA LEU A 134 -8.94 1.30 -8.06
C LEU A 134 -9.77 2.01 -9.12
N PRO A 135 -9.18 2.92 -9.91
CA PRO A 135 -9.78 3.22 -11.20
C PRO A 135 -9.94 1.87 -11.90
N LEU A 136 -11.15 1.57 -12.37
CA LEU A 136 -11.34 0.49 -13.34
C LEU A 136 -10.27 0.73 -14.38
N SER A 137 -9.24 -0.13 -14.42
CA SER A 137 -8.30 -0.11 -15.53
C SER A 137 -9.18 -0.20 -16.76
N ASP A 138 -9.12 0.80 -17.63
CA ASP A 138 -9.83 0.81 -18.91
C ASP A 138 -9.51 -0.52 -19.59
N ASP A 139 -10.41 -1.47 -19.42
CA ASP A 139 -10.37 -2.74 -20.10
C ASP A 139 -10.76 -2.38 -21.53
N LYS A 140 -9.74 -2.28 -22.37
CA LYS A 140 -9.77 -2.14 -23.83
C LYS A 140 -9.99 -0.71 -24.34
N LEU A 141 -8.85 -0.04 -24.58
CA LEU A 141 -8.68 0.67 -25.84
C LEU A 141 -9.03 -0.27 -27.00
N SER A 142 -10.22 -0.05 -27.53
CA SER A 142 -10.53 0.02 -28.96
C SER A 142 -10.26 -1.24 -29.79
N HIS A 143 -11.32 -2.05 -29.94
CA HIS A 143 -11.72 -2.44 -31.28
C HIS A 143 -11.83 -1.18 -32.15
N ARG A 144 -10.84 -0.91 -33.01
CA ARG A 144 -11.01 -0.24 -34.32
C ARG A 144 -9.66 -0.02 -34.99
N GLY A 145 -9.54 -0.56 -36.20
CA GLY A 145 -8.62 -0.08 -37.21
C GLY A 145 -7.73 -1.19 -37.76
N GLU A 146 -8.24 -1.92 -38.76
CA GLU A 146 -7.54 -2.09 -40.03
C GLU A 146 -8.48 -2.73 -41.05
N HIS A 147 -9.09 -1.84 -41.85
CA HIS A 147 -9.63 -2.13 -43.16
C HIS A 147 -8.45 -2.27 -44.14
N PRO A 148 -8.50 -3.22 -45.08
CA PRO A 148 -8.29 -2.93 -46.49
C PRO A 148 -9.61 -2.52 -47.18
#